data_AF-A0A821KA02-F1
#
_entry.id   AF-A0A821KA02-F1
#
_cell.length_a   1.000
_cell.length_b   1.000
_cell.length_c   1.000
_cell.angle_alpha   90.00
_cell.angle_beta   90.00
_cell.angle_gamma   90.00
#
_symmetry.space_group_name_H-M   'P 1'
#
loop_
_entity.id
_entity.type
_entity.pdbx_description
1 polymer ?
#
loop_
_entity_poly.entity_id
_entity_poly.type
_entity_poly.pdbx_seq_one_letter_code
_entity_poly.pdbx_strand_id
1 'polypeptide(L)' 'MYHLPNENHICFKLIKDLFEIIFSQDKKLYVWGSKVELKPFVIFKLFSYEQLNRMNPINLQENFKICWNKQHP' A
#
# COMPACT_ATOMS: atom_id res chain seq x y z
N MET A 1 12.71 12.29 16.41
CA MET A 1 12.29 12.71 15.05
C MET A 1 10.98 11.98 14.76
N TYR A 2 9.84 12.67 14.78
CA TYR A 2 8.56 12.05 14.51
C TYR A 2 8.33 12.02 12.99
N HIS A 3 8.24 10.83 12.40
CA HIS A 3 8.00 10.68 10.95
C HIS A 3 6.55 10.96 10.55
N LEU A 4 5.62 11.07 11.51
CA LEU A 4 4.21 11.36 11.29
C LEU A 4 3.69 12.44 12.26
N PRO A 5 2.67 13.21 11.87
CA PRO A 5 1.96 14.10 12.79
C PRO A 5 1.36 13.33 13.98
N ASN A 6 1.11 14.03 15.08
CA ASN A 6 0.40 13.46 16.23
C ASN A 6 -1.01 12.95 15.81
N GLU A 7 -1.49 11.86 16.41
CA GLU A 7 -2.82 11.27 16.10
C GLU A 7 -3.99 12.25 16.25
N ASN A 8 -3.87 13.23 17.16
CA ASN A 8 -4.87 14.28 17.38
C ASN A 8 -4.74 15.46 16.40
N HIS A 9 -3.70 15.49 15.57
CA HIS A 9 -3.47 16.56 14.60
C HIS A 9 -4.31 16.34 13.34
N ILE A 10 -4.89 17.42 12.79
CA ILE A 10 -5.73 17.36 11.59
C ILE A 10 -5.04 16.67 10.40
N CYS A 11 -3.75 16.94 10.20
CA CYS A 11 -2.98 16.27 9.13
C CYS A 11 -2.92 14.74 9.31
N PHE A 12 -2.86 14.21 10.53
CA PHE A 12 -2.88 12.76 10.73
C PHE A 12 -4.22 12.17 10.30
N LYS A 13 -5.33 12.84 10.64
CA LYS A 13 -6.67 12.45 10.19
C LYS A 13 -6.77 12.45 8.66
N LEU A 14 -6.31 13.52 8.00
CA LEU A 14 -6.32 13.61 6.53
C LEU A 14 -5.48 12.51 5.87
N ILE A 15 -4.31 12.18 6.44
CA ILE A 15 -3.49 11.07 5.95
C ILE A 15 -4.26 9.76 6.12
N LYS A 16 -4.86 9.53 7.29
CA LYS A 16 -5.64 8.31 7.53
C LYS A 16 -6.81 8.16 6.56
N ASP A 17 -7.58 9.22 6.33
CA ASP A 17 -8.69 9.25 5.38
C ASP A 17 -8.21 8.93 3.94
N LEU A 18 -7.05 9.46 3.55
CA LEU A 18 -6.43 9.14 2.25
C LEU A 18 -6.09 7.66 2.14
N PHE A 19 -5.52 7.05 3.20
CA PHE A 19 -5.26 5.62 3.21
C PHE A 19 -6.58 4.83 3.13
N GLU A 20 -7.64 5.20 3.85
CA GLU A 20 -8.94 4.54 3.71
C GLU A 20 -9.47 4.54 2.27
N ILE A 21 -9.29 5.65 1.53
CA ILE A 21 -9.63 5.74 0.10
C ILE A 21 -8.72 4.85 -0.77
N ILE A 22 -7.42 4.80 -0.50
CA ILE A 22 -6.47 3.98 -1.28
C ILE A 22 -6.78 2.48 -1.11
N PHE A 23 -7.14 2.05 0.09
CA PHE A 23 -7.41 0.65 0.43
C PHE A 23 -8.88 0.25 0.24
N SER A 24 -9.70 1.10 -0.39
CA SER A 24 -11.09 0.75 -0.72
C SER A 24 -11.16 -0.34 -1.79
N GLN A 25 -12.14 -1.24 -1.68
CA GLN A 25 -12.20 -2.47 -2.48
C GLN A 25 -12.45 -2.25 -3.98
N ASP A 26 -12.98 -1.09 -4.36
CA ASP A 26 -13.28 -0.70 -5.74
C ASP A 26 -12.04 -0.21 -6.52
N LYS A 27 -10.91 0.02 -5.83
CA LYS A 27 -9.70 0.56 -6.46
C LYS A 27 -8.74 -0.55 -6.86
N LYS A 28 -8.25 -0.44 -8.10
CA LYS A 28 -7.11 -1.23 -8.57
C LYS A 28 -5.84 -0.64 -7.98
N LEU A 29 -5.16 -1.40 -7.13
CA LEU A 29 -3.85 -1.00 -6.63
C LEU A 29 -2.74 -1.69 -7.42
N TYR A 30 -1.74 -0.93 -7.81
CA TYR A 30 -0.53 -1.45 -8.44
C TYR A 30 0.61 -1.40 -7.42
N VAL A 31 1.34 -2.50 -7.30
CA VAL A 31 2.46 -2.61 -6.35
C VAL A 31 3.72 -3.08 -7.07
N TRP A 32 4.85 -2.58 -6.61
CA TRP A 32 6.17 -3.10 -6.96
C TRP A 32 6.72 -3.80 -5.71
N GLY A 33 6.99 -5.10 -5.80
CA GLY A 33 7.31 -5.92 -4.62
C GLY A 33 6.09 -6.55 -3.97
N SER A 34 6.20 -6.91 -2.68
CA SER A 34 5.18 -7.69 -1.97
C SER A 34 4.39 -6.84 -0.98
N LYS A 35 3.07 -7.05 -0.88
CA LYS A 35 2.23 -6.41 0.15
C LYS A 35 2.67 -6.75 1.59
N VAL A 36 3.47 -7.80 1.77
CA VAL A 36 4.07 -8.17 3.06
C VAL A 36 4.98 -7.05 3.59
N GLU A 37 5.61 -6.28 2.71
CA GLU A 37 6.48 -5.15 3.09
C GLU A 37 5.71 -4.01 3.79
N LEU A 38 4.38 -3.96 3.63
CA LEU A 38 3.52 -2.98 4.30
C LEU A 38 3.16 -3.38 5.74
N LYS A 39 3.39 -4.64 6.15
CA LYS A 39 3.01 -5.14 7.48
C LYS A 39 3.65 -4.37 8.64
N PRO A 40 4.93 -3.98 8.61
CA PRO A 40 5.55 -3.21 9.69
C PRO A 40 4.92 -1.83 9.87
N PHE A 41 4.32 -1.26 8.82
CA PHE A 41 3.74 0.09 8.84
C PHE A 41 2.36 0.15 9.48
N VAL A 42 1.72 -0.99 9.77
CA VAL A 42 0.46 -1.05 10.53
C VAL A 42 0.60 -0.41 11.92
N ILE A 43 1.81 -0.38 12.49
CA ILE A 43 2.10 0.28 13.77
C ILE A 43 1.77 1.79 13.77
N PHE A 44 1.76 2.41 12.59
CA PHE A 44 1.43 3.83 12.42
C PHE A 44 -0.08 4.11 12.40
N LYS A 45 -0.92 3.07 12.53
CA LYS A 45 -2.39 3.16 12.59
C LYS A 45 -3.06 3.86 11.40
N LEU A 46 -2.36 3.95 10.27
CA LEU A 46 -2.89 4.49 9.01
C LEU A 46 -3.79 3.49 8.28
N PHE A 47 -3.57 2.20 8.50
CA PHE A 47 -4.34 1.09 7.97
C PHE A 47 -4.15 -0.15 8.85
N SER A 48 -5.00 -1.16 8.67
CA SER A 48 -4.98 -2.41 9.44
C SER A 48 -4.46 -3.60 8.64
N TYR A 49 -4.09 -4.68 9.34
CA TYR A 49 -3.77 -5.97 8.70
C TYR A 49 -4.94 -6.51 7.87
N GLU A 50 -6.18 -6.27 8.31
CA GLU A 50 -7.36 -6.69 7.59
C GLU A 50 -7.51 -5.94 6.26
N GLN A 51 -7.31 -4.61 6.27
CA GLN A 51 -7.27 -3.82 5.04
C GLN A 51 -6.19 -4.34 4.09
N LEU A 52 -4.97 -4.61 4.59
CA LEU A 52 -3.89 -5.22 3.79
C LEU A 52 -4.27 -6.58 3.18
N ASN A 53 -4.93 -7.43 3.96
CA ASN A 53 -5.28 -8.78 3.52
C ASN A 53 -6.37 -8.76 2.44
N ARG A 54 -7.34 -7.83 2.56
CA ARG A 54 -8.42 -7.63 1.58
C ARG A 54 -7.94 -7.04 0.25
N MET A 55 -6.75 -6.43 0.22
CA MET A 55 -6.19 -5.94 -1.05
C MET A 55 -5.88 -7.09 -2.00
N ASN A 56 -6.20 -6.85 -3.26
CA ASN A 56 -5.76 -7.67 -4.39
C ASN A 56 -4.92 -6.82 -5.35
N PRO A 57 -3.64 -6.54 -5.02
CA PRO A 57 -2.83 -5.64 -5.82
C PRO A 57 -2.30 -6.33 -7.08
N ILE A 58 -2.16 -5.55 -8.14
CA ILE A 58 -1.53 -5.95 -9.40
C ILE A 58 -0.01 -5.81 -9.23
N ASN A 59 0.71 -6.93 -9.31
CA ASN A 59 2.17 -6.98 -9.17
C ASN A 59 2.87 -6.51 -10.45
N LEU A 60 3.33 -5.25 -10.43
CA LEU A 60 4.06 -4.67 -11.56
C LEU A 60 5.44 -5.28 -11.77
N GLN A 61 6.09 -5.77 -10.71
CA GLN A 61 7.43 -6.35 -10.82
C GLN A 61 7.40 -7.68 -11.58
N GLU A 62 6.39 -8.52 -11.33
CA GLU A 62 6.19 -9.74 -12.12
C GLU A 62 5.83 -9.43 -13.57
N ASN A 63 4.91 -8.48 -13.79
CA ASN A 63 4.55 -8.04 -15.15
C ASN A 63 5.77 -7.52 -15.92
N PHE A 64 6.65 -6.77 -15.27
CA PHE A 64 7.90 -6.30 -15.85
C PHE A 64 8.82 -7.46 -16.22
N LYS A 65 9.06 -8.42 -15.31
CA LYS A 65 9.91 -9.60 -15.60
C LYS A 65 9.39 -10.41 -16.78
N ILE A 66 8.08 -10.61 -16.86
CA ILE A 66 7.44 -11.31 -17.98
C ILE A 66 7.68 -10.55 -19.29
N CYS A 67 7.49 -9.23 -19.30
CA CYS A 67 7.71 -8.41 -20.48
C CYS A 67 9.19 -8.44 -20.91
N TRP A 68 10.10 -8.27 -19.96
CA TRP A 68 11.55 -8.28 -20.19
C TRP A 68 12.02 -9.58 -20.83
N ASN A 69 11.66 -10.74 -20.25
CA ASN A 69 12.06 -12.05 -20.76
C ASN A 69 11.48 -12.36 -22.15
N LYS A 70 10.31 -11.78 -22.50
CA LYS A 70 9.74 -11.91 -23.85
C LYS A 70 10.54 -11.12 -24.89
N GLN A 71 11.13 -9.99 -24.49
CA GLN A 71 11.87 -9.10 -25.38
C GLN A 71 13.37 -9.43 -25.43
N HIS A 72 13.90 -10.06 -24.38
CA HIS A 72 15.31 -10.42 -24.22
C HIS A 72 15.42 -11.88 -23.71
N PRO A 73 15.26 -12.89 -24.60
CA PRO A 73 15.34 -14.31 -24.24
C PRO A 73 16.78 -14.77 -23.94
#